data_AF-A0A1F8JIQ6-F1
#
_entry.id   AF-A0A1F8JIQ6-F1
#
_cell.length_a   1.000
_cell.length_b   1.000
_cell.length_c   1.000
_cell.angle_alpha   90.00
_cell.angle_beta   90.00
_cell.angle_gamma   90.00
#
_symmetry.space_group_name_H-M   'P 1'
#
loop_
_entity.id
_entity.type
_entity.pdbx_description
1 polymer ?
#
loop_
_entity_poly.entity_id
_entity_poly.type
_entity_poly.pdbx_seq_one_letter_code
_entity_poly.pdbx_strand_id
1 'polypeptide(L)'
;MHRYKNVNSLLFIIKMTNEENLKEIIEQGKWNYILTRGVLYFGGFMFLFMIFFQKFIFEEKIDNSDIIFNFIIWAIAGLIFGFWTWSNINKKFKEKLKN
;
A
#
# COMPACT_ATOMS: atom_id res chain seq x y z
N MET A 1 -11.12 39.56 -6.86
CA MET A 1 -9.68 39.22 -6.77
C MET A 1 -9.33 38.48 -5.46
N HIS A 2 -10.18 37.56 -4.97
CA HIS A 2 -10.01 36.91 -3.64
C HIS A 2 -9.80 35.37 -3.67
N ARG A 3 -9.90 34.71 -4.85
CA ARG A 3 -9.73 33.24 -4.96
C ARG A 3 -8.28 32.75 -5.02
N TYR A 4 -7.33 33.57 -5.48
CA TYR A 4 -5.94 33.14 -5.68
C TYR A 4 -5.16 32.89 -4.37
N LYS A 5 -5.49 33.60 -3.28
CA LYS A 5 -4.84 33.40 -1.97
C LYS A 5 -5.13 32.02 -1.37
N ASN A 6 -6.30 31.45 -1.69
CA ASN A 6 -6.79 30.21 -1.07
C ASN A 6 -6.22 28.95 -1.75
N VAL A 7 -5.89 29.03 -3.05
CA VAL A 7 -5.31 27.90 -3.79
C VAL A 7 -3.85 27.66 -3.37
N ASN A 8 -3.08 28.72 -3.14
CA ASN A 8 -1.68 28.60 -2.68
C ASN A 8 -1.59 28.07 -1.25
N SER A 9 -2.52 28.45 -0.36
CA SER A 9 -2.59 27.87 0.99
C SER A 9 -2.99 26.41 0.98
N LEU A 10 -3.95 26.01 0.13
CA LEU A 10 -4.34 24.60 -0.03
C LEU A 10 -3.19 23.75 -0.57
N LEU A 11 -2.49 24.21 -1.62
CA LEU A 11 -1.32 23.53 -2.16
C LEU A 11 -0.20 23.40 -1.13
N PHE A 12 0.01 24.43 -0.30
CA PHE A 12 0.99 24.39 0.78
C PHE A 12 0.64 23.35 1.85
N ILE A 13 -0.63 23.30 2.28
CA ILE A 13 -1.12 22.30 3.25
C ILE A 13 -0.98 20.89 2.70
N ILE A 14 -1.44 20.64 1.46
CA ILE A 14 -1.33 19.33 0.80
C ILE A 14 0.13 18.88 0.70
N LYS A 15 1.05 19.81 0.39
CA LYS A 15 2.48 19.52 0.33
C LYS A 15 3.05 19.14 1.70
N MET A 16 2.72 19.89 2.76
CA MET A 16 3.17 19.58 4.13
C MET A 16 2.63 18.22 4.60
N THR A 17 1.34 17.95 4.43
CA THR A 17 0.73 16.67 4.82
C THR A 17 1.38 15.49 4.10
N ASN A 18 1.70 15.64 2.81
CA ASN A 18 2.43 14.60 2.08
C ASN A 18 3.85 14.38 2.59
N GLU A 19 4.53 15.40 3.10
CA GLU A 19 5.89 15.30 3.65
C GLU A 19 5.90 14.65 5.03
N GLU A 20 4.97 15.02 5.91
CA GLU A 20 4.80 14.41 7.23
C GLU A 20 4.47 12.93 7.13
N ASN A 21 3.49 12.59 6.28
CA ASN A 21 3.13 11.19 6.01
C ASN A 21 4.32 10.37 5.48
N LEU A 22 5.16 10.96 4.63
CA LEU A 22 6.32 10.26 4.08
C LEU A 22 7.39 10.02 5.16
N LYS A 23 7.61 10.99 6.05
CA LYS A 23 8.53 10.83 7.20
C LYS A 23 8.05 9.75 8.14
N GLU A 24 6.77 9.75 8.49
CA GLU A 24 6.17 8.74 9.36
C GLU A 24 6.31 7.32 8.75
N ILE A 25 6.02 7.18 7.46
CA ILE A 25 6.21 5.91 6.72
C ILE A 25 7.67 5.45 6.81
N ILE A 26 8.64 6.36 6.68
CA ILE A 26 10.07 6.03 6.74
C ILE A 26 10.48 5.64 8.16
N GLU A 27 9.99 6.34 9.18
CA GLU A 27 10.23 6.05 10.60
C GLU A 27 9.66 4.70 11.02
N GLN A 28 8.50 4.29 10.48
CA GLN A 28 7.94 2.96 10.68
C GLN A 28 8.91 1.84 10.27
N GLY A 29 9.81 2.12 9.32
CA GLY A 29 10.85 1.21 8.88
C GLY A 29 10.38 0.21 7.82
N LYS A 30 11.34 -0.27 7.03
CA LYS A 30 11.10 -1.10 5.84
C LYS A 30 10.24 -2.32 6.12
N TRP A 31 10.61 -3.14 7.09
CA TRP A 31 9.93 -4.41 7.35
C TRP A 31 8.53 -4.23 7.92
N ASN A 32 8.34 -3.23 8.79
CA ASN A 32 7.02 -2.92 9.32
C ASN A 32 6.07 -2.46 8.20
N TYR A 33 6.54 -1.57 7.32
CA TYR A 33 5.76 -1.14 6.15
C TYR A 33 5.40 -2.31 5.23
N ILE A 34 6.37 -3.17 4.91
CA ILE A 34 6.14 -4.32 4.02
C ILE A 34 5.11 -5.28 4.64
N LEU A 35 5.23 -5.59 5.93
CA LEU A 35 4.32 -6.50 6.61
C LEU A 35 2.92 -5.91 6.77
N THR A 36 2.81 -4.67 7.22
CA THR A 36 1.49 -4.04 7.41
C THR A 36 0.86 -3.68 6.08
N ARG A 37 1.48 -2.80 5.28
CA ARG A 37 0.87 -2.26 4.07
C ARG A 37 0.94 -3.21 2.87
N GLY A 38 2.02 -3.97 2.75
CA GLY A 38 2.17 -4.97 1.68
C GLY A 38 1.40 -6.25 1.96
N VAL A 39 1.72 -6.95 3.04
CA VAL A 39 1.16 -8.28 3.32
C VAL A 39 -0.23 -8.19 3.93
N LEU A 40 -0.41 -7.50 5.06
CA LEU A 40 -1.69 -7.50 5.78
C LEU A 40 -2.77 -6.72 5.04
N TYR A 41 -2.47 -5.49 4.60
CA TYR A 41 -3.44 -4.68 3.88
C TYR A 41 -3.61 -5.16 2.44
N PHE A 42 -2.59 -5.09 1.59
CA PHE A 42 -2.77 -5.44 0.18
C PHE A 42 -2.95 -6.95 -0.04
N GLY A 43 -2.03 -7.78 0.49
CA GLY A 43 -2.13 -9.24 0.38
C GLY A 43 -3.39 -9.79 1.05
N GLY A 44 -3.70 -9.35 2.26
CA GLY A 44 -4.90 -9.78 2.99
C GLY A 44 -6.19 -9.34 2.31
N PHE A 45 -6.28 -8.10 1.81
CA PHE A 45 -7.42 -7.64 1.04
C PHE A 45 -7.61 -8.47 -0.24
N MET A 46 -6.53 -8.72 -0.99
CA MET A 46 -6.62 -9.51 -2.22
C MET A 46 -6.98 -10.97 -1.97
N PHE A 47 -6.46 -11.57 -0.90
CA PHE A 47 -6.83 -12.91 -0.47
C PHE A 47 -8.35 -13.00 -0.20
N LEU A 48 -8.87 -12.09 0.62
CA LEU A 48 -10.30 -12.06 0.91
C LEU A 48 -11.10 -11.82 -0.37
N PHE A 49 -10.68 -10.85 -1.18
CA PHE A 49 -11.36 -10.54 -2.44
C PHE A 49 -11.44 -11.77 -3.35
N MET A 50 -10.34 -12.52 -3.54
CA MET A 50 -10.32 -13.70 -4.40
C MET A 50 -11.16 -14.86 -3.85
N ILE A 51 -11.13 -15.11 -2.55
CA ILE A 51 -11.98 -16.13 -1.92
C ILE A 51 -13.46 -15.79 -2.13
N PHE A 52 -13.84 -14.52 -1.92
CA PHE A 52 -15.20 -14.09 -2.19
C PHE A 52 -15.53 -14.20 -3.68
N PHE A 53 -14.62 -13.83 -4.57
CA PHE A 53 -14.82 -13.88 -6.02
C PHE A 53 -15.04 -15.31 -6.51
N GLN A 54 -14.19 -16.27 -6.07
CA GLN A 54 -14.32 -17.69 -6.39
C GLN A 54 -15.66 -18.25 -5.90
N LYS A 55 -16.04 -17.93 -4.66
CA LYS A 55 -17.28 -18.47 -4.06
C LYS A 55 -18.55 -17.89 -4.68
N PHE A 56 -18.60 -16.58 -4.90
CA PHE A 56 -19.84 -15.88 -5.26
C PHE A 56 -19.99 -15.64 -6.76
N ILE A 57 -18.90 -15.60 -7.53
CA ILE A 57 -18.96 -15.30 -8.97
C ILE A 57 -18.76 -16.56 -9.80
N PHE A 58 -17.77 -17.38 -9.44
CA PHE A 58 -17.49 -18.62 -10.16
C PHE A 58 -18.25 -19.83 -9.61
N GLU A 59 -18.91 -19.69 -8.47
CA GLU A 59 -19.62 -20.77 -7.76
C GLU A 59 -18.75 -22.02 -7.53
N GLU A 60 -17.42 -21.83 -7.45
CA GLU A 60 -16.47 -22.92 -7.24
C GLU A 60 -16.56 -23.43 -5.80
N LYS A 61 -16.47 -24.76 -5.65
CA LYS A 61 -16.32 -25.36 -4.32
C LYS A 61 -14.90 -25.09 -3.84
N ILE A 62 -14.77 -24.16 -2.91
CA ILE A 62 -13.50 -23.86 -2.26
C ILE A 62 -13.18 -24.99 -1.28
N ASP A 63 -12.07 -25.68 -1.54
CA ASP A 63 -11.53 -26.65 -0.59
C ASP A 63 -10.46 -26.02 0.33
N ASN A 64 -9.99 -26.80 1.32
CA ASN A 64 -8.98 -26.31 2.26
C ASN A 64 -7.62 -26.07 1.58
N SER A 65 -7.28 -26.83 0.52
CA SER A 65 -6.06 -26.65 -0.25
C SER A 65 -6.06 -25.32 -1.01
N ASP A 66 -7.18 -24.95 -1.63
CA ASP A 66 -7.36 -23.70 -2.37
C ASP A 66 -7.19 -22.49 -1.46
N ILE A 67 -7.72 -22.56 -0.24
CA ILE A 67 -7.59 -21.51 0.77
C ILE A 67 -6.11 -21.32 1.14
N ILE A 68 -5.41 -22.42 1.44
CA ILE A 68 -3.99 -22.37 1.81
C ILE A 68 -3.15 -21.86 0.64
N PHE A 69 -3.43 -22.32 -0.58
CA PHE A 69 -2.70 -21.93 -1.77
C PHE A 69 -2.90 -20.44 -2.09
N ASN A 70 -4.14 -19.96 -2.06
CA ASN A 70 -4.44 -18.53 -2.20
C ASN A 70 -3.76 -17.69 -1.11
N PHE A 71 -3.80 -18.15 0.14
CA PHE A 71 -3.16 -17.44 1.25
C PHE A 71 -1.66 -17.27 1.02
N ILE A 72 -0.97 -18.34 0.61
CA ILE A 72 0.48 -18.31 0.33
C ILE A 72 0.78 -17.39 -0.86
N ILE A 73 0.04 -17.54 -1.97
CA ILE A 73 0.24 -16.71 -3.17
C ILE A 73 0.07 -15.23 -2.84
N TRP A 74 -1.02 -14.85 -2.17
CA TRP A 74 -1.31 -13.45 -1.88
C TRP A 74 -0.40 -12.88 -0.79
N ALA A 75 0.08 -13.69 0.15
CA ALA A 75 1.13 -13.28 1.08
C ALA A 75 2.44 -12.97 0.36
N ILE A 76 2.87 -13.82 -0.58
CA ILE A 76 4.08 -13.60 -1.40
C ILE A 76 3.90 -12.37 -2.30
N ALA A 77 2.76 -12.24 -2.97
CA ALA A 77 2.44 -11.07 -3.78
C ALA A 77 2.45 -9.78 -2.95
N GLY A 78 1.89 -9.81 -1.74
CA GLY A 78 1.93 -8.71 -0.78
C GLY A 78 3.35 -8.33 -0.35
N LEU A 79 4.23 -9.31 -0.14
CA LEU A 79 5.65 -9.08 0.15
C LEU A 79 6.35 -8.38 -1.02
N ILE A 80 6.17 -8.88 -2.25
CA ILE A 80 6.77 -8.31 -3.46
C ILE A 80 6.27 -6.87 -3.67
N PHE A 81 4.95 -6.67 -3.57
CA PHE A 81 4.32 -5.37 -3.71
C PHE A 81 4.80 -4.39 -2.64
N GLY A 82 4.85 -4.82 -1.37
CA GLY A 82 5.38 -4.03 -0.27
C GLY A 82 6.83 -3.60 -0.50
N PHE A 83 7.68 -4.52 -0.97
CA PHE A 83 9.09 -4.22 -1.26
C PHE A 83 9.22 -3.22 -2.40
N TRP A 84 8.49 -3.43 -3.49
CA TRP A 84 8.51 -2.56 -4.67
C TRP A 84 8.03 -1.14 -4.32
N THR A 85 6.91 -1.03 -3.62
CA THR A 85 6.36 0.27 -3.19
C THR A 85 7.27 0.98 -2.21
N TRP A 86 7.82 0.27 -1.22
CA TRP A 86 8.81 0.83 -0.29
C TRP A 86 10.04 1.37 -1.01
N SER A 87 10.59 0.61 -1.97
CA SER A 87 11.75 1.02 -2.75
C SER A 87 11.48 2.32 -3.52
N ASN A 88 10.30 2.43 -4.13
CA ASN A 88 9.88 3.63 -4.85
C ASN A 88 9.69 4.84 -3.92
N ILE A 89 9.08 4.65 -2.74
CA ILE A 89 8.90 5.71 -1.74
C ILE A 89 10.27 6.20 -1.24
N ASN A 90 11.15 5.27 -0.89
CA ASN A 90 12.49 5.60 -0.38
C ASN A 90 13.34 6.30 -1.45
N LYS A 91 13.23 5.90 -2.73
CA LYS A 91 13.89 6.58 -3.85
C LYS A 91 13.41 8.03 -3.97
N LYS A 92 12.09 8.26 -3.99
CA LYS A 92 11.50 9.61 -4.04
C LYS A 92 11.94 10.48 -2.87
N PHE A 93 12.02 9.91 -1.66
CA PHE A 93 12.49 10.64 -0.49
C PHE A 93 13.96 11.04 -0.61
N LYS A 94 14.82 10.11 -1.03
CA LYS A 94 16.25 10.40 -1.26
C LYS A 94 16.47 11.45 -2.34
N GLU A 95 15.72 11.39 -3.43
CA GLU A 95 15.77 12.41 -4.49
C GLU A 95 15.34 13.79 -3.96
N LYS A 96 14.33 13.82 -3.08
CA LYS A 96 13.84 15.07 -2.47
C LYS A 96 14.78 15.67 -1.43
N LEU A 97 15.62 14.86 -0.78
CA LEU A 97 16.66 15.35 0.14
C LEU A 97 17.94 15.81 -0.58
N LYS A 98 18.12 15.43 -1.85
CA LYS A 98 19.32 15.78 -2.63
C LYS A 98 19.16 17.08 -3.44
N ASN A 99 17.92 17.56 -3.59
CA ASN A 99 17.57 18.86 -4.18
C ASN A 99 17.23 19.87 -3.09
#